data_AF-A0A1F3BFD6-F1
#
_entry.id   AF-A0A1F3BFD6-F1
#
_cell.length_a   1.000
_cell.length_b   1.000
_cell.length_c   1.000
_cell.angle_alpha   90.00
_cell.angle_beta   90.00
_cell.angle_gamma   90.00
#
_symmetry.space_group_name_H-M   'P 1'
#
loop_
_entity.id
_entity.type
_entity.pdbx_description
1 polymer ?
#
loop_
_entity_poly.entity_id
_entity_poly.type
_entity_poly.pdbx_seq_one_letter_code
_entity_poly.pdbx_strand_id
1 'polypeptide(L)'
;MNFTRNKINKSFDLSQNISYAILIVLILIASALRIYQIDFQPLWNDELSSIMRSDFDNVSYVLKDWDEYGHPPGLYIFYFYWIKLFSNSELSIRIPSIIAGVLSVIFIYLIAKKIYSKNEGIISATFMSILWCPIYFSQEARQYSLLILFSIIVSYLLIIIINRLKNNYFSNKKYYLLYILSSIFISYLHYFGLLLIAIQAFYMTILFISKKKKNIHIIFIYSIILITYIPWISTLIYYSNYDAVPHIPKPSIIDTVYFFEFLFNWSEPLTKVVFFLLLYFFLKTSYDIIKQKRYKNFTELITQPELILGLWLFIPFIIVYIRSIVSTPILTYRSLLISLPPAYILLSRALIKLPFNIKINYFLIISLLSLFTYDLFFTLNYYNKPTKDQFRESVKYIIDNNSKYPDSKMLAYTWNTQYFNYYFKHFNSELKTNENIGTIQDTVILNKLINNSSPKYIWYIYIHRNPENDFITYFDNNFNLIEFKDFIGGQVRLYKQNSNF
;
A
#
# COMPACT_ATOMS: atom_id res chain seq x y z
N MET A 1 -5.36 -10.47 32.77
CA MET A 1 -5.56 -9.00 32.75
C MET A 1 -6.29 -8.65 31.46
N ASN A 2 -7.62 -8.60 31.49
CA ASN A 2 -8.39 -7.91 30.45
C ASN A 2 -7.69 -6.55 30.24
N PHE A 3 -7.48 -6.11 28.99
CA PHE A 3 -7.22 -4.69 28.75
C PHE A 3 -8.19 -3.96 29.64
N THR A 4 -7.68 -3.25 30.64
CA THR A 4 -8.50 -2.64 31.68
C THR A 4 -9.45 -1.76 30.91
N ARG A 5 -10.68 -2.25 30.71
CA ARG A 5 -11.73 -1.51 30.02
C ARG A 5 -11.75 -0.22 30.77
N ASN A 6 -11.22 0.81 30.13
CA ASN A 6 -11.23 2.16 30.66
C ASN A 6 -12.67 2.37 31.09
N LYS A 7 -12.92 2.59 32.39
CA LYS A 7 -14.26 2.76 32.99
C LYS A 7 -14.90 4.02 32.39
N ILE A 8 -15.24 3.97 31.12
CA ILE A 8 -16.12 4.89 30.43
C ILE A 8 -17.50 4.30 30.62
N ASN A 9 -18.44 5.15 31.00
CA ASN A 9 -19.84 4.84 31.22
C ASN A 9 -20.34 3.79 30.23
N LYS A 10 -20.53 2.55 30.73
CA LYS A 10 -21.11 1.42 29.99
C LYS A 10 -22.48 1.76 29.38
N SER A 11 -23.12 2.83 29.83
CA SER A 11 -24.45 3.27 29.41
C SER A 11 -24.54 3.73 27.95
N PHE A 12 -23.41 3.89 27.23
CA PHE A 12 -23.40 4.41 25.85
C PHE A 12 -22.70 3.51 24.83
N ASP A 13 -22.34 2.27 25.19
CA ASP A 13 -21.82 1.30 24.22
C ASP A 13 -23.00 0.83 23.35
N LEU A 14 -22.85 0.88 22.02
CA LEU A 14 -23.90 0.47 21.10
C LEU A 14 -24.41 -0.95 21.43
N SER A 15 -25.70 -1.20 21.19
CA SER A 15 -26.21 -2.57 21.28
C SER A 15 -25.50 -3.44 20.24
N GLN A 16 -25.38 -4.74 20.54
CA GLN A 16 -24.66 -5.66 19.66
C GLN A 16 -25.26 -5.72 18.26
N ASN A 17 -26.59 -5.70 18.16
CA ASN A 17 -27.34 -5.76 16.91
C ASN A 17 -27.16 -4.48 16.10
N ILE A 18 -27.22 -3.31 16.74
CA ILE A 18 -27.01 -2.02 16.07
C ILE A 18 -25.59 -1.94 15.53
N SER A 19 -24.57 -2.34 16.31
CA SER A 19 -23.20 -2.33 15.81
C SER A 19 -23.00 -3.24 14.60
N TYR A 20 -23.67 -4.40 14.56
CA TYR A 20 -23.60 -5.28 13.39
C TYR A 20 -24.32 -4.71 12.17
N ALA A 21 -25.50 -4.10 12.36
CA ALA A 21 -26.21 -3.43 11.28
C ALA A 21 -25.35 -2.29 10.67
N ILE A 22 -24.75 -1.44 11.52
CA ILE A 22 -23.85 -0.38 11.05
C ILE A 22 -22.63 -0.98 10.33
N LEU A 23 -22.03 -2.04 10.88
CA LEU A 23 -20.88 -2.68 10.24
C LEU A 23 -21.24 -3.25 8.86
N ILE A 24 -22.43 -3.85 8.69
CA ILE A 24 -22.90 -4.32 7.38
C ILE A 24 -23.03 -3.16 6.41
N VAL A 25 -23.62 -2.04 6.82
CA VAL A 25 -23.70 -0.83 5.99
C VAL A 25 -22.30 -0.33 5.61
N LEU A 26 -21.36 -0.30 6.55
CA LEU A 26 -19.97 0.08 6.28
C LEU A 26 -19.28 -0.88 5.29
N ILE A 27 -19.53 -2.19 5.38
CA ILE A 27 -19.02 -3.18 4.42
C ILE A 27 -19.59 -2.93 3.01
N LEU A 28 -20.88 -2.59 2.91
CA LEU A 28 -21.52 -2.26 1.63
C LEU A 28 -20.95 -0.97 1.03
N ILE A 29 -20.80 0.09 1.84
CA ILE A 29 -20.17 1.35 1.42
C ILE A 29 -18.72 1.08 0.99
N ALA A 30 -17.94 0.37 1.81
CA ALA A 30 -16.56 0.06 1.52
C ALA A 30 -16.39 -0.74 0.23
N SER A 31 -17.27 -1.71 -0.02
CA SER A 31 -17.32 -2.49 -1.26
C SER A 31 -17.67 -1.60 -2.45
N ALA A 32 -18.72 -0.79 -2.34
CA ALA A 32 -19.17 0.10 -3.40
C ALA A 32 -18.06 1.08 -3.82
N LEU A 33 -17.40 1.74 -2.86
CA LEU A 33 -16.30 2.68 -3.15
C LEU A 33 -15.09 1.98 -3.79
N ARG A 34 -14.80 0.72 -3.44
CA ARG A 34 -13.64 0.01 -4.00
C ARG A 34 -13.91 -0.59 -5.37
N ILE A 35 -15.17 -0.90 -5.70
CA ILE A 35 -15.57 -1.47 -7.00
C ILE A 35 -15.93 -0.37 -8.00
N TYR A 36 -16.50 0.74 -7.52
CA TYR A 36 -16.89 1.85 -8.39
C TYR A 36 -15.67 2.38 -9.16
N GLN A 37 -15.81 2.46 -10.48
CA GLN A 37 -14.76 2.93 -11.39
C GLN A 37 -13.41 2.20 -11.23
N ILE A 38 -13.45 0.91 -10.91
CA ILE A 38 -12.25 0.09 -10.72
C ILE A 38 -11.35 0.03 -11.96
N ASP A 39 -11.89 0.24 -13.16
CA ASP A 39 -11.21 0.23 -14.45
C ASP A 39 -11.02 1.63 -15.06
N PHE A 40 -11.45 2.69 -14.36
CA PHE A 40 -11.32 4.07 -14.83
C PHE A 40 -9.86 4.44 -15.10
N GLN A 41 -8.96 4.04 -14.21
CA GLN A 41 -7.52 4.22 -14.41
C GLN A 41 -6.89 2.92 -14.91
N PRO A 42 -6.01 2.99 -15.93
CA PRO A 42 -5.32 1.81 -16.42
C PRO A 42 -4.36 1.25 -15.38
N LEU A 43 -3.83 0.06 -15.66
CA LEU A 43 -2.63 -0.42 -14.98
C LEU A 43 -1.46 0.49 -15.33
N TRP A 44 -0.89 1.08 -14.29
CA TRP A 44 0.33 1.87 -14.36
C TRP A 44 1.57 0.98 -14.23
N ASN A 45 2.74 1.60 -14.32
CA ASN A 45 4.05 0.93 -14.32
C ASN A 45 4.18 -0.19 -13.28
N ASP A 46 3.86 0.11 -12.01
CA ASP A 46 4.07 -0.85 -10.92
C ASP A 46 3.08 -2.02 -10.97
N GLU A 47 1.83 -1.81 -11.44
CA GLU A 47 0.84 -2.88 -11.62
C GLU A 47 1.22 -3.79 -12.80
N LEU A 48 1.65 -3.20 -13.92
CA LEU A 48 2.14 -3.95 -15.09
C LEU A 48 3.39 -4.74 -14.74
N SER A 49 4.33 -4.16 -13.98
CA SER A 49 5.51 -4.88 -13.48
C SER A 49 5.11 -6.09 -12.63
N SER A 50 4.10 -5.96 -11.77
CA SER A 50 3.57 -7.07 -10.98
C SER A 50 3.02 -8.21 -11.85
N ILE A 51 2.33 -7.90 -12.95
CA ILE A 51 1.84 -8.92 -13.89
C ILE A 51 3.00 -9.58 -14.64
N MET A 52 3.91 -8.80 -15.21
CA MET A 52 5.03 -9.33 -16.00
C MET A 52 5.91 -10.27 -15.19
N ARG A 53 6.02 -10.05 -13.87
CA ARG A 53 6.77 -10.92 -12.94
C ARG A 53 5.98 -12.13 -12.42
N SER A 54 4.70 -12.23 -12.77
CA SER A 54 3.80 -13.27 -12.26
C SER A 54 3.18 -14.13 -13.36
N ASP A 55 3.04 -13.61 -14.58
CA ASP A 55 2.39 -14.27 -15.70
C ASP A 55 3.36 -15.15 -16.51
N PHE A 56 3.97 -16.11 -15.80
CA PHE A 56 4.87 -17.11 -16.39
C PHE A 56 4.16 -18.47 -16.55
N ASP A 57 4.75 -19.36 -17.34
CA ASP A 57 4.25 -20.75 -17.47
C ASP A 57 4.57 -21.62 -16.24
N ASN A 58 5.65 -21.31 -15.51
CA ASN A 58 6.11 -22.08 -14.37
C ASN A 58 6.54 -21.17 -13.21
N VAL A 59 6.15 -21.52 -11.99
CA VAL A 59 6.46 -20.77 -10.76
C VAL A 59 7.97 -20.64 -10.50
N SER A 60 8.78 -21.57 -11.01
CA SER A 60 10.24 -21.47 -10.92
C SER A 60 10.80 -20.25 -11.66
N TYR A 61 10.12 -19.74 -12.69
CA TYR A 61 10.51 -18.49 -13.34
C TYR A 61 10.18 -17.27 -12.47
N VAL A 62 9.04 -17.28 -11.75
CA VAL A 62 8.74 -16.25 -10.72
C VAL A 62 9.86 -16.22 -9.66
N LEU A 63 10.38 -17.40 -9.31
CA LEU A 63 11.50 -17.58 -8.38
C LEU A 63 12.89 -17.46 -9.02
N LYS A 64 13.02 -17.11 -10.31
CA LYS A 64 14.31 -16.84 -10.98
C LYS A 64 14.40 -15.40 -11.50
N ASP A 65 13.29 -14.82 -11.94
CA ASP A 65 13.16 -13.45 -12.46
C ASP A 65 13.04 -12.38 -11.35
N TRP A 66 13.34 -12.75 -10.10
CA TRP A 66 13.30 -11.88 -8.92
C TRP A 66 14.51 -10.97 -8.79
N ASP A 67 15.54 -11.18 -9.61
CA ASP A 67 16.89 -10.62 -9.43
C ASP A 67 17.04 -9.15 -9.87
N GLU A 68 15.94 -8.46 -10.18
CA GLU A 68 16.05 -7.11 -10.74
C GLU A 68 15.68 -5.98 -9.75
N TYR A 69 14.86 -6.21 -8.72
CA TYR A 69 14.43 -5.13 -7.79
C TYR A 69 14.24 -5.52 -6.32
N GLY A 70 14.65 -6.73 -5.92
CA GLY A 70 14.77 -7.08 -4.52
C GLY A 70 13.49 -7.04 -3.69
N HIS A 71 12.31 -7.29 -4.27
CA HIS A 71 11.05 -7.40 -3.54
C HIS A 71 10.78 -8.84 -3.08
N PRO A 72 10.25 -9.08 -1.87
CA PRO A 72 9.83 -10.41 -1.42
C PRO A 72 8.91 -11.11 -2.43
N PRO A 73 9.07 -12.44 -2.64
CA PRO A 73 8.42 -13.14 -3.74
C PRO A 73 6.94 -13.44 -3.48
N GLY A 74 6.44 -13.22 -2.26
CA GLY A 74 5.11 -13.66 -1.85
C GLY A 74 3.98 -13.05 -2.66
N LEU A 75 4.08 -11.78 -3.06
CA LEU A 75 3.09 -11.15 -3.94
C LEU A 75 3.07 -11.79 -5.33
N TYR A 76 4.24 -12.02 -5.93
CA TYR A 76 4.34 -12.54 -7.30
C TYR A 76 3.93 -14.02 -7.38
N ILE A 77 4.28 -14.82 -6.36
CA ILE A 77 3.79 -16.20 -6.23
C ILE A 77 2.27 -16.20 -6.09
N PHE A 78 1.72 -15.30 -5.26
CA PHE A 78 0.28 -15.17 -5.11
C PHE A 78 -0.39 -14.82 -6.44
N TYR A 79 0.12 -13.83 -7.18
CA TYR A 79 -0.44 -13.45 -8.48
C TYR A 79 -0.24 -14.50 -9.56
N PHE A 80 0.85 -15.27 -9.54
CA PHE A 80 1.06 -16.40 -10.45
C PHE A 80 -0.11 -17.38 -10.36
N TYR A 81 -0.43 -17.86 -9.15
CA TYR A 81 -1.56 -18.77 -8.98
C TYR A 81 -2.90 -18.09 -9.26
N TRP A 82 -3.06 -16.81 -8.90
CA TRP A 82 -4.29 -16.07 -9.20
C TRP A 82 -4.56 -15.97 -10.71
N ILE A 83 -3.56 -15.58 -11.50
CA ILE A 83 -3.67 -15.43 -12.95
C ILE A 83 -4.00 -16.78 -13.61
N LYS A 84 -3.38 -17.88 -13.17
CA LYS A 84 -3.67 -19.22 -13.70
C LYS A 84 -5.08 -19.72 -13.38
N LEU A 85 -5.64 -19.34 -12.23
CA LEU A 85 -7.00 -19.73 -11.83
C LEU A 85 -8.07 -18.82 -12.44
N PHE A 86 -7.74 -17.56 -12.71
CA PHE A 86 -8.65 -16.54 -13.20
C PHE A 86 -8.14 -15.95 -14.52
N SER A 87 -7.70 -14.69 -14.51
CA SER A 87 -7.09 -14.03 -15.68
C SER A 87 -6.15 -12.91 -15.24
N ASN A 88 -5.38 -12.38 -16.19
CA ASN A 88 -4.53 -11.20 -16.01
C ASN A 88 -5.22 -9.88 -16.42
N SER A 89 -6.56 -9.87 -16.58
CA SER A 89 -7.33 -8.65 -16.86
C SER A 89 -7.28 -7.67 -15.69
N GLU A 90 -7.42 -6.37 -15.96
CA GLU A 90 -7.33 -5.30 -14.95
C GLU A 90 -8.26 -5.53 -13.75
N LEU A 91 -9.51 -5.91 -14.02
CA LEU A 91 -10.48 -6.23 -12.98
C LEU A 91 -10.01 -7.44 -12.15
N SER A 92 -9.64 -8.53 -12.81
CA SER A 92 -9.26 -9.79 -12.16
C SER A 92 -8.11 -9.60 -11.18
N ILE A 93 -7.05 -8.90 -11.58
CA ILE A 93 -5.86 -8.73 -10.74
C ILE A 93 -6.07 -7.71 -9.60
N ARG A 94 -7.09 -6.85 -9.68
CA ARG A 94 -7.45 -5.92 -8.60
C ARG A 94 -8.38 -6.53 -7.55
N ILE A 95 -9.10 -7.62 -7.86
CA ILE A 95 -10.02 -8.31 -6.93
C ILE A 95 -9.34 -8.67 -5.58
N PRO A 96 -8.12 -9.24 -5.52
CA PRO A 96 -7.47 -9.53 -4.25
C PRO A 96 -7.32 -8.32 -3.34
N SER A 97 -6.97 -7.16 -3.91
CA SER A 97 -6.84 -5.90 -3.19
C SER A 97 -8.19 -5.36 -2.72
N ILE A 98 -9.24 -5.47 -3.54
CA ILE A 98 -10.61 -5.10 -3.16
C ILE A 98 -11.07 -5.92 -1.95
N ILE A 99 -10.92 -7.25 -2.02
CA ILE A 99 -11.28 -8.17 -0.93
C ILE A 99 -10.49 -7.81 0.33
N ALA A 100 -9.17 -7.58 0.20
CA ALA A 100 -8.33 -7.22 1.34
C ALA A 100 -8.74 -5.87 1.97
N GLY A 101 -9.10 -4.88 1.15
CA GLY A 101 -9.62 -3.60 1.59
C GLY A 101 -10.93 -3.70 2.36
N VAL A 102 -11.89 -4.48 1.84
CA VAL A 102 -13.20 -4.71 2.51
C VAL A 102 -13.01 -5.49 3.81
N LEU A 103 -12.19 -6.55 3.81
CA LEU A 103 -11.89 -7.31 5.02
C LEU A 103 -11.17 -6.45 6.07
N SER A 104 -10.35 -5.47 5.66
CA SER A 104 -9.69 -4.55 6.58
C SER A 104 -10.68 -3.74 7.41
N VAL A 105 -11.85 -3.38 6.85
CA VAL A 105 -12.96 -2.71 7.59
C VAL A 105 -13.50 -3.61 8.70
N ILE A 106 -13.65 -4.91 8.43
CA ILE A 106 -14.12 -5.89 9.42
C ILE A 106 -13.07 -6.08 10.52
N PHE A 107 -11.82 -6.32 10.14
CA PHE A 107 -10.78 -6.62 11.11
C PHE A 107 -10.41 -5.41 11.96
N ILE A 108 -10.44 -4.18 11.41
CA ILE A 108 -10.19 -2.98 12.20
C ILE A 108 -11.31 -2.74 13.23
N TYR A 109 -12.58 -3.04 12.87
CA TYR A 109 -13.69 -3.05 13.84
C TYR A 109 -13.42 -4.06 14.96
N LEU A 110 -13.01 -5.29 14.61
CA LEU A 110 -12.80 -6.36 15.58
C LEU A 110 -11.68 -6.04 16.58
N ILE A 111 -10.55 -5.51 16.11
CA ILE A 111 -9.43 -5.14 16.99
C ILE A 111 -9.79 -3.96 17.88
N ALA A 112 -10.37 -2.88 17.35
CA ALA A 112 -10.74 -1.71 18.14
C ALA A 112 -11.84 -2.05 19.17
N LYS A 113 -12.85 -2.85 18.79
CA LYS A 113 -13.86 -3.39 19.72
C LYS A 113 -13.24 -4.22 20.84
N LYS A 114 -12.25 -5.04 20.52
CA LYS A 114 -11.60 -5.93 21.49
C LYS A 114 -10.79 -5.15 22.52
N ILE A 115 -10.12 -4.10 22.07
CA ILE A 115 -9.22 -3.27 22.88
C ILE A 115 -10.01 -2.23 23.70
N TYR A 116 -11.03 -1.60 23.11
CA TYR A 116 -11.80 -0.50 23.68
C TYR A 116 -13.29 -0.83 23.81
N SER A 117 -14.13 -0.36 22.88
CA SER A 117 -15.58 -0.60 22.83
C SER A 117 -16.08 -0.68 21.39
N LYS A 118 -17.37 -0.98 21.20
CA LYS A 118 -17.94 -1.09 19.85
C LYS A 118 -17.94 0.25 19.13
N ASN A 119 -18.03 1.35 19.88
CA ASN A 119 -18.03 2.70 19.30
C ASN A 119 -16.70 3.02 18.62
N GLU A 120 -15.55 2.78 19.27
CA GLU A 120 -14.24 2.90 18.62
C GLU A 120 -14.11 1.94 17.44
N GLY A 121 -14.68 0.73 17.56
CA GLY A 121 -14.77 -0.23 16.46
C GLY A 121 -15.45 0.35 15.22
N ILE A 122 -16.64 0.91 15.38
CA ILE A 122 -17.41 1.50 14.28
C ILE A 122 -16.69 2.71 13.70
N ILE A 123 -16.19 3.62 14.53
CA ILE A 123 -15.50 4.83 14.04
C ILE A 123 -14.24 4.47 13.26
N SER A 124 -13.42 3.53 13.75
CA SER A 124 -12.23 3.06 13.01
C SER A 124 -12.59 2.34 11.71
N ALA A 125 -13.69 1.58 11.70
CA ALA A 125 -14.20 0.97 10.47
C ALA A 125 -14.71 2.01 9.48
N THR A 126 -15.36 3.08 9.94
CA THR A 126 -15.76 4.19 9.07
C THR A 126 -14.54 4.84 8.44
N PHE A 127 -13.50 5.18 9.22
CA PHE A 127 -12.25 5.74 8.66
C PHE A 127 -11.63 4.80 7.60
N MET A 128 -11.53 3.50 7.89
CA MET A 128 -11.05 2.52 6.91
C MET A 128 -11.95 2.41 5.66
N SER A 129 -13.24 2.73 5.78
CA SER A 129 -14.20 2.62 4.67
C SER A 129 -14.13 3.80 3.71
N ILE A 130 -13.95 5.03 4.23
CA ILE A 130 -14.16 6.28 3.47
C ILE A 130 -12.88 7.10 3.19
N LEU A 131 -11.75 6.81 3.84
CA LEU A 131 -10.53 7.58 3.57
C LEU A 131 -9.90 7.17 2.23
N TRP A 132 -9.24 8.14 1.59
CA TRP A 132 -8.56 7.97 0.31
C TRP A 132 -7.56 6.82 0.35
N CYS A 133 -6.70 6.77 1.36
CA CYS A 133 -5.59 5.82 1.39
C CYS A 133 -6.08 4.34 1.36
N PRO A 134 -7.00 3.88 2.23
CA PRO A 134 -7.58 2.55 2.12
C PRO A 134 -8.30 2.27 0.80
N ILE A 135 -8.95 3.27 0.19
CA ILE A 135 -9.69 3.11 -1.07
C ILE A 135 -8.69 2.98 -2.24
N TYR A 136 -7.76 3.92 -2.35
CA TYR A 136 -6.72 4.00 -3.36
C TYR A 136 -5.98 2.67 -3.50
N PHE A 137 -5.42 2.16 -2.40
CA PHE A 137 -4.66 0.91 -2.43
C PHE A 137 -5.52 -0.34 -2.61
N SER A 138 -6.84 -0.25 -2.42
CA SER A 138 -7.76 -1.35 -2.74
C SER A 138 -8.04 -1.45 -4.24
N GLN A 139 -7.80 -0.36 -4.99
CA GLN A 139 -7.96 -0.30 -6.44
C GLN A 139 -6.62 -0.45 -7.20
N GLU A 140 -5.57 -0.94 -6.53
CA GLU A 140 -4.30 -1.30 -7.17
C GLU A 140 -4.01 -2.79 -7.02
N ALA A 141 -3.53 -3.43 -8.08
CA ALA A 141 -3.00 -4.79 -8.10
C ALA A 141 -1.59 -4.86 -7.47
N ARG A 142 -1.45 -4.38 -6.22
CA ARG A 142 -0.19 -4.30 -5.47
C ARG A 142 -0.36 -4.91 -4.07
N GLN A 143 0.75 -5.15 -3.37
CA GLN A 143 0.73 -5.75 -2.02
C GLN A 143 0.07 -4.91 -0.92
N TYR A 144 -0.21 -3.63 -1.18
CA TYR A 144 -0.53 -2.65 -0.15
C TYR A 144 -1.81 -2.96 0.64
N SER A 145 -2.90 -3.34 -0.02
CA SER A 145 -4.14 -3.71 0.68
C SER A 145 -4.01 -5.01 1.48
N LEU A 146 -3.29 -5.99 0.95
CA LEU A 146 -2.95 -7.21 1.68
C LEU A 146 -2.06 -6.89 2.89
N LEU A 147 -1.10 -5.99 2.74
CA LEU A 147 -0.22 -5.53 3.83
C LEU A 147 -1.03 -4.86 4.95
N ILE A 148 -1.99 -4.00 4.62
CA ILE A 148 -2.92 -3.39 5.58
C ILE A 148 -3.71 -4.49 6.31
N LEU A 149 -4.41 -5.36 5.56
CA LEU A 149 -5.24 -6.43 6.15
C LEU A 149 -4.43 -7.31 7.11
N PHE A 150 -3.31 -7.84 6.63
CA PHE A 150 -2.52 -8.77 7.42
C PHE A 150 -1.83 -8.07 8.60
N SER A 151 -1.51 -6.78 8.52
CA SER A 151 -1.02 -6.01 9.68
C SER A 151 -2.06 -5.94 10.80
N ILE A 152 -3.35 -5.85 10.44
CA ILE A 152 -4.46 -5.88 11.40
C ILE A 152 -4.63 -7.29 11.96
N ILE A 153 -4.61 -8.32 11.11
CA ILE A 153 -4.78 -9.72 11.51
C ILE A 153 -3.69 -10.15 12.49
N VAL A 154 -2.40 -9.94 12.16
CA VAL A 154 -1.29 -10.35 13.03
C VAL A 154 -1.35 -9.62 14.37
N SER A 155 -1.67 -8.32 14.36
CA SER A 155 -1.84 -7.53 15.58
C SER A 155 -3.04 -7.98 16.42
N TYR A 156 -4.16 -8.31 15.77
CA TYR A 156 -5.35 -8.84 16.44
C TYR A 156 -5.08 -10.20 17.10
N LEU A 157 -4.40 -11.10 16.39
CA LEU A 157 -3.99 -12.41 16.90
C LEU A 157 -2.99 -12.26 18.04
N LEU A 158 -2.01 -11.36 17.93
CA LEU A 158 -1.06 -11.05 19.00
C LEU A 158 -1.78 -10.63 20.29
N ILE A 159 -2.76 -9.73 20.17
CA ILE A 159 -3.59 -9.25 21.28
C ILE A 159 -4.38 -10.40 21.92
N ILE A 160 -4.91 -11.34 21.12
CA ILE A 160 -5.54 -12.56 21.65
C ILE A 160 -4.53 -13.42 22.40
N ILE A 161 -3.34 -13.65 21.82
CA ILE A 161 -2.28 -14.46 22.41
C ILE A 161 -1.83 -13.85 23.76
N ILE A 162 -1.55 -12.55 23.80
CA ILE A 162 -1.18 -11.83 25.04
C ILE A 162 -2.26 -12.00 26.12
N ASN A 163 -3.53 -11.87 25.76
CA ASN A 163 -4.65 -12.01 26.69
C ASN A 163 -4.81 -13.46 27.22
N ARG A 164 -4.59 -14.47 26.37
CA ARG A 164 -4.67 -15.89 26.77
C ARG A 164 -3.51 -16.31 27.65
N LEU A 165 -2.29 -15.90 27.28
CA LEU A 165 -1.07 -16.16 28.07
C LEU A 165 -1.15 -15.51 29.47
N LYS A 166 -1.87 -14.40 29.62
CA LYS A 166 -2.15 -13.79 30.92
C LYS A 166 -3.02 -14.66 31.83
N ASN A 167 -3.89 -15.50 31.27
CA ASN A 167 -4.87 -16.28 32.03
C ASN A 167 -4.47 -17.77 32.15
N ASN A 168 -3.21 -18.13 31.84
CA ASN A 168 -2.69 -19.50 31.81
C ASN A 168 -3.49 -20.50 30.93
N TYR A 169 -4.33 -20.02 30.00
CA TYR A 169 -5.06 -20.88 29.08
C TYR A 169 -4.23 -21.15 27.83
N PHE A 170 -3.54 -22.30 27.81
CA PHE A 170 -2.62 -22.70 26.74
C PHE A 170 -3.23 -23.59 25.65
N SER A 171 -4.53 -23.84 25.65
CA SER A 171 -5.08 -24.96 24.86
C SER A 171 -5.29 -24.70 23.35
N ASN A 172 -5.55 -23.47 22.90
CA ASN A 172 -5.99 -23.28 21.50
C ASN A 172 -4.82 -22.97 20.54
N LYS A 173 -4.14 -24.04 20.09
CA LYS A 173 -3.06 -24.01 19.08
C LYS A 173 -3.45 -23.25 17.79
N LYS A 174 -4.74 -23.12 17.49
CA LYS A 174 -5.25 -22.40 16.30
C LYS A 174 -4.75 -20.96 16.22
N TYR A 175 -4.74 -20.20 17.33
CA TYR A 175 -4.32 -18.79 17.27
C TYR A 175 -2.83 -18.64 17.03
N TYR A 176 -2.02 -19.55 17.56
CA TYR A 176 -0.59 -19.59 17.30
C TYR A 176 -0.29 -19.96 15.85
N LEU A 177 -0.97 -21.00 15.34
CA LEU A 177 -0.85 -21.40 13.94
C LEU A 177 -1.26 -20.26 12.99
N LEU A 178 -2.42 -19.64 13.22
CA LEU A 178 -2.90 -18.51 12.42
C LEU A 178 -1.94 -17.32 12.50
N TYR A 179 -1.37 -17.04 13.68
CA TYR A 179 -0.39 -15.96 13.85
C TYR A 179 0.89 -16.26 13.07
N ILE A 180 1.42 -17.48 13.16
CA ILE A 180 2.62 -17.90 12.42
C ILE A 180 2.37 -17.78 10.92
N LEU A 181 1.30 -18.38 10.40
CA LEU A 181 0.98 -18.36 8.97
C LEU A 181 0.78 -16.93 8.44
N SER A 182 0.05 -16.09 9.19
CA SER A 182 -0.16 -14.68 8.83
C SER A 182 1.13 -13.87 8.90
N SER A 183 2.02 -14.18 9.85
CA SER A 183 3.33 -13.51 10.02
C SER A 183 4.29 -13.87 8.90
N ILE A 184 4.30 -15.14 8.47
CA ILE A 184 5.08 -15.58 7.31
C ILE A 184 4.54 -14.87 6.07
N PHE A 185 3.23 -14.92 5.85
CA PHE A 185 2.60 -14.30 4.69
C PHE A 185 2.92 -12.79 4.59
N ILE A 186 2.70 -12.02 5.66
CA ILE A 186 2.98 -10.58 5.64
C ILE A 186 4.47 -10.26 5.46
N SER A 187 5.37 -11.09 6.00
CA SER A 187 6.82 -10.92 5.82
C SER A 187 7.24 -11.13 4.37
N TYR A 188 6.61 -12.10 3.70
CA TYR A 188 6.83 -12.39 2.28
C TYR A 188 6.04 -11.49 1.32
N LEU A 189 5.06 -10.72 1.81
CA LEU A 189 4.43 -9.65 1.02
C LEU A 189 5.33 -8.42 0.95
N HIS A 190 5.93 -8.02 2.07
CA HIS A 190 6.71 -6.79 2.13
C HIS A 190 7.70 -6.77 3.30
N TYR A 191 8.84 -6.09 3.12
CA TYR A 191 9.82 -5.90 4.18
C TYR A 191 9.28 -5.15 5.40
N PHE A 192 8.32 -4.24 5.20
CA PHE A 192 7.66 -3.59 6.33
C PHE A 192 6.71 -4.53 7.08
N GLY A 193 6.18 -5.56 6.43
CA GLY A 193 5.53 -6.67 7.11
C GLY A 193 6.48 -7.39 8.05
N LEU A 194 7.69 -7.74 7.58
CA LEU A 194 8.73 -8.32 8.42
C LEU A 194 9.13 -7.39 9.57
N LEU A 195 9.29 -6.09 9.31
CA LEU A 195 9.58 -5.08 10.33
C LEU A 195 8.52 -5.08 11.44
N LEU A 196 7.23 -5.13 11.07
CA LEU A 196 6.14 -5.23 12.04
C LEU A 196 6.28 -6.50 12.90
N ILE A 197 6.56 -7.66 12.28
CA ILE A 197 6.75 -8.91 13.02
C ILE A 197 7.96 -8.84 13.95
N ALA A 198 9.06 -8.21 13.54
CA ALA A 198 10.23 -7.98 14.39
C ALA A 198 9.90 -7.10 15.60
N ILE A 199 9.14 -6.01 15.40
CA ILE A 199 8.65 -5.15 16.49
C ILE A 199 7.77 -5.95 17.45
N GLN A 200 6.88 -6.80 16.94
CA GLN A 200 6.02 -7.66 17.76
C GLN A 200 6.85 -8.70 18.54
N ALA A 201 7.89 -9.29 17.94
CA ALA A 201 8.82 -10.20 18.60
C ALA A 201 9.56 -9.54 19.75
N PHE A 202 10.07 -8.32 19.51
CA PHE A 202 10.75 -7.53 20.52
C PHE A 202 9.80 -7.14 21.67
N TYR A 203 8.60 -6.67 21.33
CA TYR A 203 7.56 -6.35 22.31
C TYR A 203 7.20 -7.56 23.19
N MET A 204 6.98 -8.73 22.58
CA MET A 204 6.72 -9.97 23.31
C MET A 204 7.90 -10.34 24.21
N THR A 205 9.13 -10.20 23.74
CA THR A 205 10.32 -10.48 24.55
C THR A 205 10.37 -9.60 25.81
N ILE A 206 10.19 -8.29 25.66
CA ILE A 206 10.12 -7.34 26.80
C ILE A 206 9.00 -7.73 27.76
N LEU A 207 7.80 -8.03 27.24
CA LEU A 207 6.65 -8.37 28.06
C LEU A 207 6.91 -9.61 28.92
N PHE A 208 7.63 -10.61 28.40
CA PHE A 208 7.90 -11.84 29.15
C PHE A 208 9.05 -11.71 30.15
N ILE A 209 10.10 -10.95 29.79
CA ILE A 209 11.16 -10.56 30.72
C ILE A 209 10.55 -9.79 31.90
N SER A 210 9.68 -8.81 31.64
CA SER A 210 9.03 -8.00 32.70
C SER A 210 8.18 -8.83 33.67
N LYS A 211 7.65 -9.97 33.21
CA LYS A 211 6.89 -10.92 34.03
C LYS A 211 7.74 -12.00 34.70
N LYS A 212 9.06 -11.99 34.50
CA LYS A 212 10.00 -13.03 34.94
C LYS A 212 9.57 -14.45 34.53
N LYS A 213 8.89 -14.59 33.38
CA LYS A 213 8.44 -15.88 32.86
C LYS A 213 9.28 -16.26 31.63
N LYS A 214 10.00 -17.38 31.68
CA LYS A 214 10.52 -18.02 30.47
C LYS A 214 9.35 -18.62 29.69
N ASN A 215 9.26 -18.33 28.39
CA ASN A 215 8.23 -18.88 27.54
C ASN A 215 8.85 -19.41 26.24
N ILE A 216 9.18 -20.70 26.25
CA ILE A 216 9.75 -21.43 25.10
C ILE A 216 8.87 -21.27 23.85
N HIS A 217 7.56 -21.03 24.01
CA HIS A 217 6.65 -20.87 22.86
C HIS A 217 6.92 -19.61 22.05
N ILE A 218 7.41 -18.53 22.67
CA ILE A 218 7.75 -17.30 21.94
C ILE A 218 8.96 -17.58 21.05
N ILE A 219 9.97 -18.22 21.62
CA ILE A 219 11.15 -18.67 20.88
C ILE A 219 10.68 -19.56 19.73
N PHE A 220 9.86 -20.57 20.01
CA PHE A 220 9.32 -21.45 18.98
C PHE A 220 8.57 -20.72 17.83
N ILE A 221 7.64 -19.81 18.16
CA ILE A 221 6.86 -19.05 17.17
C ILE A 221 7.78 -18.24 16.25
N TYR A 222 8.68 -17.43 16.84
CA TYR A 222 9.54 -16.55 16.07
C TYR A 222 10.71 -17.30 15.41
N SER A 223 11.15 -18.42 15.97
CA SER A 223 12.10 -19.33 15.31
C SER A 223 11.49 -19.94 14.04
N ILE A 224 10.22 -20.37 14.06
CA ILE A 224 9.57 -20.85 12.84
C ILE A 224 9.52 -19.75 11.78
N ILE A 225 9.05 -18.55 12.14
CA ILE A 225 8.96 -17.43 11.21
C ILE A 225 10.35 -17.09 10.64
N LEU A 226 11.37 -17.03 11.48
CA LEU A 226 12.74 -16.74 11.07
C LEU A 226 13.26 -17.84 10.14
N ILE A 227 13.14 -19.12 10.52
CA ILE A 227 13.60 -20.27 9.71
C ILE A 227 12.93 -20.24 8.33
N THR A 228 11.63 -19.97 8.26
CA THR A 228 10.94 -19.87 6.98
C THR A 228 11.42 -18.70 6.13
N TYR A 229 11.91 -17.61 6.75
CA TYR A 229 12.42 -16.42 6.06
C TYR A 229 13.91 -16.49 5.72
N ILE A 230 14.67 -17.44 6.29
CA ILE A 230 16.12 -17.63 6.04
C ILE A 230 16.45 -17.66 4.54
N PRO A 231 15.71 -18.39 3.67
CA PRO A 231 16.03 -18.43 2.24
C PRO A 231 16.03 -17.07 1.54
N TRP A 232 15.34 -16.07 2.11
CA TRP A 232 15.24 -14.70 1.57
C TRP A 232 16.19 -13.71 2.25
N ILE A 233 16.89 -14.10 3.32
CA ILE A 233 17.70 -13.16 4.10
C ILE A 233 18.91 -12.65 3.31
N SER A 234 19.52 -13.51 2.48
CA SER A 234 20.64 -13.14 1.60
C SER A 234 20.22 -12.07 0.60
N THR A 235 19.05 -12.23 -0.02
CA THR A 235 18.43 -11.26 -0.92
C THR A 235 18.19 -9.93 -0.24
N LEU A 236 17.56 -9.96 0.94
CA LEU A 236 17.31 -8.76 1.73
C LEU A 236 18.63 -8.01 1.98
N ILE A 237 19.68 -8.71 2.39
CA ILE A 237 21.00 -8.10 2.66
C ILE A 237 21.58 -7.48 1.37
N TYR A 238 21.57 -8.23 0.27
CA TYR A 238 22.10 -7.77 -1.02
C TYR A 238 21.43 -6.46 -1.47
N TYR A 239 20.10 -6.44 -1.58
CA TYR A 239 19.38 -5.24 -2.04
C TYR A 239 19.30 -4.13 -0.99
N SER A 240 19.51 -4.43 0.30
CA SER A 240 19.61 -3.38 1.32
C SER A 240 20.88 -2.53 1.19
N ASN A 241 21.91 -3.08 0.54
CA ASN A 241 23.20 -2.44 0.28
C ASN A 241 23.35 -1.96 -1.16
N TYR A 242 22.44 -2.38 -2.05
CA TYR A 242 22.43 -1.94 -3.43
C TYR A 242 21.69 -0.61 -3.51
N ASP A 243 22.33 0.43 -4.07
CA ASP A 243 21.68 1.71 -4.38
C ASP A 243 20.77 1.55 -5.62
N ALA A 244 19.80 0.65 -5.52
CA ALA A 244 18.97 0.19 -6.65
C ALA A 244 17.99 1.24 -7.15
N VAL A 245 17.64 2.23 -6.30
CA VAL A 245 16.63 3.24 -6.62
C VAL A 245 17.30 4.62 -6.61
N PRO A 246 17.88 5.08 -7.73
CA PRO A 246 18.65 6.33 -7.82
C PRO A 246 17.82 7.63 -7.61
N HIS A 247 16.58 7.55 -7.11
CA HIS A 247 15.63 8.67 -7.11
C HIS A 247 14.89 8.92 -5.79
N ILE A 248 15.18 8.20 -4.69
CA ILE A 248 14.56 8.52 -3.39
C ILE A 248 15.45 9.54 -2.66
N PRO A 249 14.97 10.79 -2.43
CA PRO A 249 15.74 11.78 -1.70
C PRO A 249 15.83 11.41 -0.21
N LYS A 250 16.90 11.88 0.45
CA LYS A 250 16.99 11.81 1.92
C LYS A 250 15.81 12.56 2.53
N PRO A 251 15.15 11.98 3.55
CA PRO A 251 14.00 12.63 4.15
C PRO A 251 14.43 13.83 5.00
N SER A 252 13.53 14.79 5.06
CA SER A 252 13.59 15.98 5.90
C SER A 252 12.46 15.95 6.91
N ILE A 253 12.41 16.95 7.80
CA ILE A 253 11.40 16.98 8.87
C ILE A 253 9.98 17.08 8.31
N ILE A 254 9.79 17.69 7.12
CA ILE A 254 8.49 17.83 6.47
C ILE A 254 7.92 16.48 6.05
N ASP A 255 8.76 15.48 5.77
CA ASP A 255 8.30 14.12 5.44
C ASP A 255 7.54 13.47 6.58
N THR A 256 7.75 13.92 7.81
CA THR A 256 6.92 13.51 8.96
C THR A 256 5.51 14.05 8.82
N VAL A 257 5.34 15.30 8.38
CA VAL A 257 4.03 15.92 8.14
C VAL A 257 3.34 15.24 6.96
N TYR A 258 4.04 15.08 5.83
CA TYR A 258 3.51 14.42 4.64
C TYR A 258 3.13 12.97 4.87
N PHE A 259 3.83 12.26 5.74
CA PHE A 259 3.40 10.91 6.14
C PHE A 259 2.03 10.91 6.81
N PHE A 260 1.75 11.87 7.70
CA PHE A 260 0.41 11.98 8.30
C PHE A 260 -0.63 12.49 7.30
N GLU A 261 -0.29 13.44 6.43
CA GLU A 261 -1.19 13.88 5.37
C GLU A 261 -1.58 12.73 4.45
N PHE A 262 -0.61 11.91 4.04
CA PHE A 262 -0.84 10.69 3.27
C PHE A 262 -1.84 9.73 3.94
N LEU A 263 -1.82 9.60 5.27
CA LEU A 263 -2.80 8.77 6.01
C LEU A 263 -4.20 9.39 6.06
N PHE A 264 -4.32 10.71 5.89
CA PHE A 264 -5.52 11.52 6.08
C PHE A 264 -5.86 12.36 4.83
N ASN A 265 -5.98 11.69 3.68
CA ASN A 265 -6.43 12.22 2.39
C ASN A 265 -5.53 13.27 1.71
N TRP A 266 -4.25 13.34 2.07
CA TRP A 266 -3.37 14.43 1.62
C TRP A 266 -3.91 15.82 1.99
N SER A 267 -4.74 15.90 3.03
CA SER A 267 -5.39 17.14 3.46
C SER A 267 -4.65 17.77 4.62
N GLU A 268 -3.83 18.78 4.35
CA GLU A 268 -3.14 19.57 5.38
C GLU A 268 -4.09 20.06 6.51
N PRO A 269 -5.24 20.73 6.24
CA PRO A 269 -6.09 21.24 7.32
C PRO A 269 -6.68 20.13 8.19
N LEU A 270 -7.15 19.04 7.58
CA LEU A 270 -7.72 17.91 8.33
C LEU A 270 -6.65 17.17 9.13
N THR A 271 -5.45 17.05 8.57
CA THR A 271 -4.30 16.44 9.25
C THR A 271 -3.88 17.24 10.46
N LYS A 272 -3.89 18.59 10.39
CA LYS A 272 -3.65 19.46 11.56
C LYS A 272 -4.69 19.23 12.65
N VAL A 273 -5.98 19.13 12.30
CA VAL A 273 -7.04 18.81 13.27
C VAL A 273 -6.77 17.47 13.95
N VAL A 274 -6.45 16.44 13.18
CA VAL A 274 -6.10 15.11 13.71
C VAL A 274 -4.88 15.18 14.62
N PHE A 275 -3.84 15.91 14.22
CA PHE A 275 -2.63 16.10 15.02
C PHE A 275 -2.96 16.71 16.39
N PHE A 276 -3.72 17.81 16.43
CA PHE A 276 -4.09 18.44 17.71
C PHE A 276 -5.00 17.55 18.56
N LEU A 277 -5.90 16.77 17.96
CA LEU A 277 -6.73 15.79 18.67
C LEU A 277 -5.87 14.69 19.32
N LEU A 278 -4.92 14.12 18.56
CA LEU A 278 -4.00 13.10 19.07
C LEU A 278 -3.07 13.68 20.13
N LEU A 279 -2.53 14.89 19.92
CA LEU A 279 -1.68 15.58 20.89
C LEU A 279 -2.42 15.80 22.20
N TYR A 280 -3.63 16.37 22.15
CA TYR A 280 -4.49 16.52 23.33
C TYR A 280 -4.72 15.17 24.03
N PHE A 281 -5.06 14.13 23.27
CA PHE A 281 -5.32 12.80 23.80
C PHE A 281 -4.09 12.21 24.51
N PHE A 282 -2.90 12.30 23.91
CA PHE A 282 -1.67 11.80 24.52
C PHE A 282 -1.26 12.61 25.75
N LEU A 283 -1.37 13.95 25.71
CA LEU A 283 -1.09 14.81 26.86
C LEU A 283 -2.03 14.50 28.02
N LYS A 284 -3.34 14.39 27.74
CA LYS A 284 -4.35 14.05 28.74
C LYS A 284 -4.14 12.66 29.33
N THR A 285 -3.85 11.67 28.48
CA THR A 285 -3.56 10.30 28.92
C THR A 285 -2.31 10.26 29.80
N SER A 286 -1.26 10.98 29.42
CA SER A 286 -0.01 11.07 30.20
C SER A 286 -0.24 11.75 31.55
N TYR A 287 -0.98 12.86 31.57
CA TYR A 287 -1.38 13.54 32.79
C TYR A 287 -2.17 12.63 33.74
N ASP A 288 -3.16 11.91 33.23
CA ASP A 288 -3.98 11.00 34.04
C ASP A 288 -3.14 9.83 34.58
N ILE A 289 -2.20 9.30 33.80
CA ILE A 289 -1.27 8.24 34.24
C ILE A 289 -0.42 8.71 35.42
N ILE A 290 0.19 9.90 35.29
CA ILE A 290 1.08 10.50 36.30
C ILE A 290 0.29 10.84 37.56
N LYS A 291 -0.81 11.60 37.41
CA LYS A 291 -1.60 12.11 38.55
C LYS A 291 -2.29 11.00 39.32
N GLN A 292 -2.84 10.01 38.63
CA GLN A 292 -3.62 8.94 39.29
C GLN A 292 -2.75 7.76 39.74
N LYS A 293 -1.41 7.82 39.56
CA LYS A 293 -0.49 6.68 39.74
C LYS A 293 -1.09 5.39 39.16
N ARG A 294 -1.59 5.53 37.94
CA ARG A 294 -2.56 4.60 37.36
C ARG A 294 -2.01 3.18 37.19
N TYR A 295 -0.70 3.04 37.03
CA TYR A 295 -0.02 1.76 36.86
C TYR A 295 0.96 1.51 37.99
N LYS A 296 0.87 0.31 38.58
CA LYS A 296 1.68 -0.09 39.74
C LYS A 296 3.04 -0.63 39.34
N ASN A 297 3.20 -1.09 38.10
CA ASN A 297 4.46 -1.65 37.61
C ASN A 297 4.60 -1.46 36.09
N PHE A 298 5.82 -1.69 35.59
CA PHE A 298 6.17 -1.58 34.18
C PHE A 298 5.30 -2.47 33.27
N THR A 299 4.96 -3.69 33.71
CA THR A 299 4.13 -4.63 32.94
C THR A 299 2.72 -4.06 32.69
N GLU A 300 2.13 -3.39 33.67
CA GLU A 300 0.83 -2.74 33.52
C GLU A 300 0.88 -1.58 32.53
N LEU A 301 1.97 -0.81 32.52
CA LEU A 301 2.19 0.29 31.58
C LEU A 301 2.36 -0.23 30.14
N ILE A 302 3.25 -1.22 29.92
CA ILE A 302 3.56 -1.70 28.57
C ILE A 302 2.43 -2.50 27.92
N THR A 303 1.43 -2.92 28.69
CA THR A 303 0.25 -3.62 28.17
C THR A 303 -0.94 -2.71 27.93
N GLN A 304 -0.75 -1.39 28.01
CA GLN A 304 -1.81 -0.45 27.69
C GLN A 304 -2.04 -0.37 26.17
N PRO A 305 -3.31 -0.38 25.74
CA PRO A 305 -3.68 -0.18 24.35
C PRO A 305 -3.01 1.00 23.67
N GLU A 306 -3.05 2.16 24.33
CA GLU A 306 -2.57 3.43 23.80
C GLU A 306 -1.07 3.37 23.50
N LEU A 307 -0.30 2.71 24.36
CA LEU A 307 1.12 2.51 24.15
C LEU A 307 1.39 1.51 23.03
N ILE A 308 0.69 0.38 22.99
CA ILE A 308 0.87 -0.63 21.93
C ILE A 308 0.57 -0.03 20.55
N LEU A 309 -0.55 0.70 20.44
CA LEU A 309 -0.94 1.37 19.19
C LEU A 309 0.04 2.50 18.85
N GLY A 310 0.51 3.27 19.84
CA GLY A 310 1.54 4.29 19.63
C GLY A 310 2.85 3.70 19.12
N LEU A 311 3.33 2.62 19.73
CA LEU A 311 4.52 1.91 19.27
C LEU A 311 4.33 1.38 17.84
N TRP A 312 3.16 0.80 17.53
CA TRP A 312 2.85 0.33 16.19
C TRP A 312 2.78 1.47 15.16
N LEU A 313 2.23 2.63 15.53
CA LEU A 313 2.18 3.80 14.64
C LEU A 313 3.57 4.39 14.37
N PHE A 314 4.33 4.69 15.42
CA PHE A 314 5.52 5.54 15.32
C PHE A 314 6.82 4.76 15.10
N ILE A 315 7.00 3.57 15.69
CA ILE A 315 8.28 2.85 15.60
C ILE A 315 8.65 2.46 14.16
N PRO A 316 7.73 1.94 13.31
CA PRO A 316 8.06 1.68 11.92
C PRO A 316 8.54 2.93 11.18
N PHE A 317 7.83 4.06 11.35
CA PHE A 317 8.22 5.32 10.73
C PHE A 317 9.60 5.78 11.21
N ILE A 318 9.85 5.78 12.52
CA ILE A 318 11.13 6.20 13.10
C ILE A 318 12.29 5.35 12.59
N ILE A 319 12.14 4.02 12.56
CA ILE A 319 13.20 3.12 12.06
C ILE A 319 13.53 3.43 10.60
N VAL A 320 12.51 3.61 9.76
CA VAL A 320 12.68 3.88 8.33
C VAL A 320 13.24 5.26 8.06
N TYR A 321 12.77 6.26 8.82
CA TYR A 321 13.25 7.64 8.75
C TYR A 321 14.74 7.71 9.13
N ILE A 322 15.13 7.14 10.28
CA ILE A 322 16.53 7.09 10.72
C ILE A 322 17.40 6.34 9.70
N ARG A 323 16.95 5.16 9.25
CA ARG A 323 17.68 4.39 8.22
C ARG A 323 17.91 5.21 6.95
N SER A 324 16.89 5.95 6.51
CA SER A 324 16.95 6.75 5.29
C SER A 324 17.84 7.99 5.40
N ILE A 325 18.13 8.47 6.62
CA ILE A 325 19.09 9.54 6.88
C ILE A 325 20.52 8.99 6.91
N VAL A 326 20.71 7.87 7.61
CA VAL A 326 22.03 7.33 7.96
C VAL A 326 22.63 6.48 6.84
N SER A 327 21.80 5.81 6.04
CA SER A 327 22.22 4.86 5.01
C SER A 327 21.46 5.13 3.70
N THR A 328 20.92 4.10 3.06
CA THR A 328 20.17 4.19 1.82
C THR A 328 18.76 4.77 2.07
N PRO A 329 18.37 5.87 1.37
CA PRO A 329 17.02 6.41 1.48
C PRO A 329 15.97 5.42 1.00
N ILE A 330 15.06 5.03 1.89
CA ILE A 330 13.99 4.07 1.60
C ILE A 330 12.60 4.57 2.05
N LEU A 331 12.51 5.80 2.55
CA LEU A 331 11.27 6.37 3.05
C LEU A 331 10.31 6.63 1.90
N THR A 332 9.30 5.77 1.80
CA THR A 332 8.17 5.94 0.90
C THR A 332 6.89 5.72 1.70
N TYR A 333 5.97 6.67 1.70
CA TYR A 333 4.80 6.65 2.60
C TYR A 333 3.91 5.42 2.37
N ARG A 334 3.72 5.03 1.10
CA ARG A 334 2.99 3.82 0.68
C ARG A 334 3.54 2.53 1.29
N SER A 335 4.81 2.50 1.63
CA SER A 335 5.43 1.31 2.18
C SER A 335 5.20 1.18 3.70
N LEU A 336 4.90 2.29 4.37
CA LEU A 336 4.58 2.36 5.80
C LEU A 336 3.08 2.18 6.12
N LEU A 337 2.30 1.62 5.20
CA LEU A 337 0.86 1.37 5.40
C LEU A 337 0.54 0.44 6.57
N ILE A 338 1.52 -0.31 7.08
CA ILE A 338 1.39 -1.05 8.35
C ILE A 338 1.03 -0.12 9.53
N SER A 339 1.32 1.17 9.46
CA SER A 339 1.00 2.17 10.48
C SER A 339 -0.39 2.80 10.32
N LEU A 340 -1.11 2.51 9.23
CA LEU A 340 -2.45 3.05 8.99
C LEU A 340 -3.49 2.57 10.02
N PRO A 341 -3.60 1.26 10.33
CA PRO A 341 -4.58 0.80 11.31
C PRO A 341 -4.45 1.42 12.70
N PRO A 342 -3.26 1.49 13.35
CA PRO A 342 -3.16 2.10 14.66
C PRO A 342 -3.47 3.59 14.64
N ALA A 343 -3.19 4.32 13.55
CA ALA A 343 -3.58 5.72 13.41
C ALA A 343 -5.10 5.90 13.52
N TYR A 344 -5.87 5.07 12.80
CA TYR A 344 -7.34 5.16 12.80
C TYR A 344 -7.98 4.66 14.10
N ILE A 345 -7.34 3.72 14.79
CA ILE A 345 -7.77 3.26 16.12
C ILE A 345 -7.47 4.31 17.20
N LEU A 346 -6.31 4.97 17.13
CA LEU A 346 -5.96 6.04 18.07
C LEU A 346 -6.83 7.28 17.85
N LEU A 347 -7.12 7.64 16.60
CA LEU A 347 -8.02 8.76 16.31
C LEU A 347 -9.44 8.50 16.79
N SER A 348 -10.00 7.30 16.55
CA SER A 348 -11.32 6.95 17.07
C SER A 348 -11.37 7.03 18.59
N ARG A 349 -10.29 6.58 19.24
CA ARG A 349 -10.15 6.66 20.68
C ARG A 349 -10.07 8.11 21.19
N ALA A 350 -9.30 8.96 20.54
CA ALA A 350 -9.15 10.37 20.89
C ALA A 350 -10.49 11.10 20.82
N LEU A 351 -11.26 10.88 19.76
CA LEU A 351 -12.58 11.49 19.57
C LEU A 351 -13.60 11.07 20.63
N ILE A 352 -13.66 9.78 20.97
CA ILE A 352 -14.55 9.28 22.04
C ILE A 352 -14.15 9.84 23.41
N LYS A 353 -12.86 10.13 23.61
CA LYS A 353 -12.28 10.60 24.87
C LYS A 353 -12.21 12.11 25.04
N LEU A 354 -12.77 12.87 24.11
CA LEU A 354 -12.90 14.31 24.26
C LEU A 354 -13.66 14.67 25.55
N PRO A 355 -13.30 15.80 26.20
CA PRO A 355 -13.82 16.18 27.51
C PRO A 355 -15.26 16.72 27.46
N PHE A 356 -15.86 16.83 26.28
CA PHE A 356 -17.22 17.34 26.11
C PHE A 356 -18.26 16.27 26.43
N ASN A 357 -19.53 16.69 26.42
CA ASN A 357 -20.63 15.74 26.54
C ASN A 357 -20.68 14.81 25.32
N ILE A 358 -21.30 13.64 25.48
CA ILE A 358 -21.31 12.59 24.45
C ILE A 358 -21.98 13.05 23.15
N LYS A 359 -23.00 13.91 23.22
CA LYS A 359 -23.71 14.43 22.04
C LYS A 359 -22.78 15.31 21.20
N ILE A 360 -22.01 16.18 21.85
CA ILE A 360 -21.00 17.02 21.20
C ILE A 360 -19.89 16.14 20.61
N ASN A 361 -19.39 15.14 21.33
CA ASN A 361 -18.38 14.23 20.79
C ASN A 361 -18.87 13.53 19.52
N TYR A 362 -20.11 13.01 19.49
CA TYR A 362 -20.69 12.42 18.29
C TYR A 362 -20.89 13.42 17.16
N PHE A 363 -21.32 14.65 17.46
CA PHE A 363 -21.41 15.72 16.46
C PHE A 363 -20.03 15.99 15.83
N LEU A 364 -18.98 16.14 16.65
CA LEU A 364 -17.61 16.36 16.15
C LEU A 364 -17.10 15.18 15.32
N ILE A 365 -17.40 13.95 15.74
CA ILE A 365 -17.07 12.73 14.98
C ILE A 365 -17.74 12.77 13.60
N ILE A 366 -19.05 13.01 13.56
CA ILE A 366 -19.82 13.04 12.30
C ILE A 366 -19.30 14.16 11.41
N SER A 367 -19.08 15.37 11.94
CA SER A 367 -18.54 16.49 11.20
C SER A 367 -17.17 16.19 10.59
N LEU A 368 -16.26 15.59 11.37
CA LEU A 368 -14.93 15.22 10.86
C LEU A 368 -15.02 14.14 9.77
N LEU A 369 -15.89 13.14 9.92
CA LEU A 369 -16.13 12.12 8.91
C LEU A 369 -16.74 12.70 7.63
N SER A 370 -17.68 13.64 7.76
CA SER A 370 -18.27 14.36 6.63
C SER A 370 -17.22 15.20 5.89
N LEU A 371 -16.30 15.85 6.61
CA LEU A 371 -15.21 16.60 5.99
C LEU A 371 -14.24 15.70 5.24
N PHE A 372 -13.84 14.55 5.81
CA PHE A 372 -13.01 13.58 5.07
C PHE A 372 -13.72 13.01 3.83
N THR A 373 -15.03 12.78 3.93
CA THR A 373 -15.85 12.33 2.79
C THR A 373 -15.89 13.40 1.71
N TYR A 374 -16.14 14.66 2.09
CA TYR A 374 -16.14 15.79 1.18
C TYR A 374 -14.78 15.93 0.48
N ASP A 375 -13.70 15.83 1.24
CA ASP A 375 -12.35 15.96 0.74
C ASP A 375 -12.01 14.86 -0.29
N LEU A 376 -12.44 13.62 -0.07
CA LEU A 376 -12.28 12.52 -1.05
C LEU A 376 -12.98 12.82 -2.38
N PHE A 377 -14.25 13.24 -2.33
CA PHE A 377 -15.07 13.35 -3.53
C PHE A 377 -14.89 14.68 -4.27
N PHE A 378 -14.65 15.78 -3.55
CA PHE A 378 -14.64 17.12 -4.12
C PHE A 378 -13.25 17.74 -4.18
N THR A 379 -12.43 17.63 -3.13
CA THR A 379 -11.06 18.19 -3.14
C THR A 379 -10.13 17.32 -3.99
N LEU A 380 -10.06 16.03 -3.68
CA LEU A 380 -9.23 15.07 -4.44
C LEU A 380 -9.84 14.73 -5.79
N ASN A 381 -11.16 14.87 -5.93
CA ASN A 381 -11.91 14.49 -7.13
C ASN A 381 -11.57 13.05 -7.58
N TYR A 382 -11.49 12.14 -6.60
CA TYR A 382 -10.82 10.85 -6.73
C TYR A 382 -11.31 9.98 -7.91
N TYR A 383 -12.61 9.99 -8.17
CA TYR A 383 -13.23 9.19 -9.24
C TYR A 383 -13.40 9.93 -10.57
N ASN A 384 -12.88 11.16 -10.73
CA ASN A 384 -12.97 11.86 -12.01
C ASN A 384 -11.64 12.40 -12.51
N LYS A 385 -10.61 12.44 -11.65
CA LYS A 385 -9.28 12.92 -12.02
C LYS A 385 -8.31 11.73 -12.14
N PRO A 386 -7.88 11.34 -13.35
CA PRO A 386 -6.87 10.29 -13.49
C PRO A 386 -5.52 10.81 -12.95
N THR A 387 -4.77 9.92 -12.29
CA THR A 387 -3.46 10.21 -11.70
C THR A 387 -2.39 9.22 -12.12
N LYS A 388 -2.79 8.08 -12.72
CA LYS A 388 -1.91 7.00 -13.15
C LYS A 388 -1.44 7.17 -14.59
N ASP A 389 -0.27 6.60 -14.87
CA ASP A 389 0.32 6.55 -16.21
C ASP A 389 -0.64 5.91 -17.23
N GLN A 390 -0.88 6.62 -18.34
CA GLN A 390 -1.90 6.28 -19.33
C GLN A 390 -1.39 5.32 -20.43
N PHE A 391 -0.90 4.15 -20.03
CA PHE A 391 -0.45 3.10 -20.95
C PHE A 391 -1.57 2.59 -21.87
N ARG A 392 -2.79 2.42 -21.34
CA ARG A 392 -3.94 1.91 -22.09
C ARG A 392 -4.41 2.92 -23.14
N GLU A 393 -4.60 4.17 -22.73
CA GLU A 393 -5.15 5.23 -23.56
C GLU A 393 -4.17 5.62 -24.68
N SER A 394 -2.86 5.61 -24.40
CA SER A 394 -1.82 5.85 -25.40
C SER A 394 -1.77 4.76 -26.47
N VAL A 395 -1.85 3.48 -26.07
CA VAL A 395 -1.94 2.35 -27.01
C VAL A 395 -3.22 2.40 -27.83
N LYS A 396 -4.37 2.67 -27.18
CA LYS A 396 -5.66 2.76 -27.86
C LYS A 396 -5.66 3.86 -28.92
N TYR A 397 -5.06 5.01 -28.62
CA TYR A 397 -4.91 6.11 -29.56
C TYR A 397 -4.09 5.73 -30.80
N ILE A 398 -2.99 4.97 -30.65
CA ILE A 398 -2.23 4.46 -31.81
C ILE A 398 -3.11 3.53 -32.64
N ILE A 399 -3.76 2.55 -32.02
CA ILE A 399 -4.62 1.57 -32.73
C ILE A 399 -5.69 2.30 -33.57
N ASP A 400 -6.35 3.29 -32.98
CA ASP A 400 -7.47 4.01 -33.63
C ASP A 400 -7.00 4.90 -34.80
N ASN A 401 -5.70 5.24 -34.87
CA ASN A 401 -5.15 6.10 -35.92
C ASN A 401 -4.21 5.38 -36.88
N ASN A 402 -3.73 4.19 -36.54
CA ASN A 402 -2.70 3.49 -37.33
C ASN A 402 -3.14 3.18 -38.76
N SER A 403 -4.42 2.92 -38.99
CA SER A 403 -4.98 2.63 -40.33
C SER A 403 -4.80 3.79 -41.32
N LYS A 404 -4.65 5.03 -40.84
CA LYS A 404 -4.36 6.21 -41.67
C LYS A 404 -2.91 6.26 -42.14
N TYR A 405 -2.03 5.48 -41.51
CA TYR A 405 -0.59 5.51 -41.69
C TYR A 405 -0.04 4.08 -41.94
N PRO A 406 -0.34 3.47 -43.10
CA PRO A 406 0.18 2.15 -43.44
C PRO A 406 1.70 2.14 -43.52
N ASP A 407 2.33 0.97 -43.35
CA ASP A 407 3.78 0.79 -43.30
C ASP A 407 4.48 1.56 -42.17
N SER A 408 3.78 1.68 -41.02
CA SER A 408 4.31 2.32 -39.82
C SER A 408 5.18 1.37 -38.98
N LYS A 409 6.29 1.88 -38.45
CA LYS A 409 7.10 1.19 -37.43
C LYS A 409 6.74 1.68 -36.02
N MET A 410 6.68 0.77 -35.06
CA MET A 410 6.48 1.08 -33.64
C MET A 410 7.81 1.09 -32.90
N LEU A 411 8.07 2.16 -32.16
CA LEU A 411 9.23 2.34 -31.28
C LEU A 411 8.73 2.82 -29.93
N ALA A 412 9.37 2.40 -28.84
CA ALA A 412 8.94 2.79 -27.51
C ALA A 412 10.09 3.21 -26.61
N TYR A 413 9.75 3.95 -25.55
CA TYR A 413 10.64 4.16 -24.40
C TYR A 413 9.89 4.03 -23.09
N THR A 414 10.24 3.03 -22.29
CA THR A 414 9.62 2.78 -20.99
C THR A 414 10.51 1.84 -20.15
N TRP A 415 10.11 1.47 -18.93
CA TRP A 415 10.85 0.48 -18.14
C TRP A 415 10.84 -0.91 -18.78
N ASN A 416 9.71 -1.31 -19.36
CA ASN A 416 9.60 -2.57 -20.10
C ASN A 416 8.59 -2.43 -21.24
N THR A 417 9.01 -2.66 -22.48
CA THR A 417 8.17 -2.52 -23.68
C THR A 417 6.98 -3.47 -23.70
N GLN A 418 7.04 -4.57 -22.93
CA GLN A 418 5.92 -5.49 -22.75
C GLN A 418 4.69 -4.84 -22.10
N TYR A 419 4.85 -3.69 -21.43
CA TYR A 419 3.76 -2.90 -20.88
C TYR A 419 2.80 -2.40 -21.97
N PHE A 420 3.33 -1.97 -23.13
CA PHE A 420 2.50 -1.60 -24.27
C PHE A 420 1.93 -2.84 -24.97
N ASN A 421 2.74 -3.90 -25.11
CA ASN A 421 2.31 -5.16 -25.74
C ASN A 421 1.17 -5.84 -24.97
N TYR A 422 1.13 -5.69 -23.63
CA TYR A 422 0.00 -6.10 -22.81
C TYR A 422 -1.31 -5.49 -23.33
N TYR A 423 -1.34 -4.18 -23.57
CA TYR A 423 -2.55 -3.51 -24.06
C TYR A 423 -2.83 -3.77 -25.53
N PHE A 424 -1.81 -3.83 -26.40
CA PHE A 424 -2.02 -4.22 -27.80
C PHE A 424 -2.72 -5.57 -27.89
N LYS A 425 -2.25 -6.56 -27.11
CA LYS A 425 -2.89 -7.88 -27.01
C LYS A 425 -4.32 -7.80 -26.45
N HIS A 426 -4.57 -7.00 -25.41
CA HIS A 426 -5.91 -6.84 -24.84
C HIS A 426 -6.91 -6.18 -25.80
N PHE A 427 -6.43 -5.34 -26.71
CA PHE A 427 -7.25 -4.77 -27.78
C PHE A 427 -7.32 -5.64 -29.05
N ASN A 428 -6.81 -6.88 -29.00
CA ASN A 428 -6.72 -7.81 -30.14
C ASN A 428 -6.00 -7.18 -31.36
N SER A 429 -4.99 -6.36 -31.10
CA SER A 429 -4.16 -5.75 -32.14
C SER A 429 -2.91 -6.58 -32.40
N GLU A 430 -2.52 -6.70 -33.66
CA GLU A 430 -1.26 -7.33 -34.08
C GLU A 430 -0.04 -6.41 -33.90
N LEU A 431 -0.29 -5.12 -33.59
CA LEU A 431 0.77 -4.16 -33.31
C LEU A 431 1.55 -4.56 -32.06
N LYS A 432 2.85 -4.29 -32.09
CA LYS A 432 3.76 -4.55 -30.97
C LYS A 432 4.96 -3.63 -31.03
N THR A 433 5.57 -3.42 -29.87
CA THR A 433 6.86 -2.73 -29.74
C THR A 433 7.86 -3.63 -29.02
N ASN A 434 9.02 -3.79 -29.63
CA ASN A 434 10.13 -4.57 -29.08
C ASN A 434 11.32 -3.69 -28.72
N GLU A 435 11.46 -2.55 -29.39
CA GLU A 435 12.60 -1.66 -29.28
C GLU A 435 12.36 -0.65 -28.17
N ASN A 436 13.27 -0.63 -27.19
CA ASN A 436 13.25 0.32 -26.08
C ASN A 436 14.35 1.36 -26.28
N ILE A 437 14.05 2.44 -27.01
CA ILE A 437 15.02 3.43 -27.44
C ILE A 437 14.64 4.83 -26.96
N GLY A 438 15.58 5.55 -26.37
CA GLY A 438 15.30 6.89 -25.86
C GLY A 438 16.52 7.64 -25.35
N THR A 439 17.72 7.07 -25.47
CA THR A 439 18.99 7.74 -25.18
C THR A 439 19.69 8.09 -26.48
N ILE A 440 20.58 9.08 -26.46
CA ILE A 440 21.33 9.50 -27.65
C ILE A 440 22.14 8.36 -28.28
N GLN A 441 22.58 7.39 -27.47
CA GLN A 441 23.30 6.20 -27.93
C GLN A 441 22.43 5.27 -28.78
N ASP A 442 21.11 5.28 -28.55
CA ASP A 442 20.16 4.45 -29.28
C ASP A 442 19.93 4.93 -30.72
N THR A 443 20.42 6.11 -31.10
CA THR A 443 20.35 6.61 -32.49
C THR A 443 21.03 5.68 -33.49
N VAL A 444 22.07 4.95 -33.08
CA VAL A 444 22.72 3.94 -33.92
C VAL A 444 21.78 2.78 -34.22
N ILE A 445 21.03 2.32 -33.22
CA ILE A 445 20.04 1.24 -33.35
C ILE A 445 18.88 1.73 -34.23
N LEU A 446 18.40 2.95 -33.98
CA LEU A 446 17.36 3.60 -34.78
C LEU A 446 17.73 3.64 -36.27
N ASN A 447 18.92 4.13 -36.60
CA ASN A 447 19.38 4.22 -37.99
C ASN A 447 19.46 2.85 -38.67
N LYS A 448 19.94 1.84 -37.95
CA LYS A 448 19.95 0.46 -38.46
C LYS A 448 18.54 -0.07 -38.73
N LEU A 449 17.59 0.20 -37.84
CA LEU A 449 16.20 -0.23 -37.99
C LEU A 449 15.54 0.44 -39.21
N ILE A 450 15.77 1.74 -39.37
CA ILE A 450 15.18 2.52 -40.45
C ILE A 450 15.79 2.14 -41.80
N ASN A 451 17.10 1.92 -41.88
CA ASN A 451 17.75 1.48 -43.11
C ASN A 451 17.31 0.07 -43.55
N ASN A 452 17.02 -0.82 -42.59
CA ASN A 452 16.62 -2.19 -42.90
C ASN A 452 15.15 -2.32 -43.32
N SER A 453 14.27 -1.46 -42.81
CA SER A 453 12.81 -1.60 -43.01
C SER A 453 12.17 -0.44 -43.79
N SER A 454 12.90 0.66 -43.98
CA SER A 454 12.48 1.88 -44.67
C SER A 454 11.02 2.27 -44.39
N PRO A 455 10.62 2.39 -43.11
CA PRO A 455 9.22 2.62 -42.76
C PRO A 455 8.82 4.04 -43.12
N LYS A 456 7.69 4.19 -43.82
CA LYS A 456 7.18 5.50 -44.22
C LYS A 456 6.77 6.37 -43.03
N TYR A 457 6.26 5.72 -41.98
CA TYR A 457 5.82 6.37 -40.75
C TYR A 457 6.43 5.69 -39.52
N ILE A 458 6.63 6.45 -38.45
CA ILE A 458 7.18 5.93 -37.19
C ILE A 458 6.32 6.45 -36.04
N TRP A 459 5.65 5.53 -35.35
CA TRP A 459 5.05 5.79 -34.05
C TRP A 459 6.10 5.63 -32.97
N TYR A 460 6.30 6.69 -32.19
CA TYR A 460 7.16 6.70 -31.03
C TYR A 460 6.33 6.97 -29.77
N ILE A 461 6.29 6.00 -28.86
CA ILE A 461 5.48 6.05 -27.64
C ILE A 461 6.36 5.93 -26.41
N TYR A 462 6.21 6.83 -25.45
CA TYR A 462 6.91 6.72 -24.18
C TYR A 462 6.01 7.12 -23.02
N ILE A 463 6.02 6.28 -21.98
CA ILE A 463 5.21 6.46 -20.78
C ILE A 463 6.06 6.02 -19.58
N HIS A 464 5.92 6.74 -18.46
CA HIS A 464 6.65 6.63 -17.20
C HIS A 464 8.14 6.99 -17.27
N ARG A 465 8.78 6.83 -18.43
CA ARG A 465 10.12 7.33 -18.71
C ARG A 465 10.09 8.34 -19.84
N ASN A 466 10.82 9.44 -19.65
CA ASN A 466 11.03 10.43 -20.69
C ASN A 466 12.36 10.15 -21.41
N PRO A 467 12.38 10.15 -22.75
CA PRO A 467 13.63 10.08 -23.51
C PRO A 467 14.50 11.32 -23.25
N GLU A 468 15.79 11.18 -23.53
CA GLU A 468 16.74 12.28 -23.48
C GLU A 468 16.34 13.37 -24.48
N ASN A 469 16.51 14.64 -24.09
CA ASN A 469 16.18 15.77 -24.95
C ASN A 469 16.96 15.74 -26.27
N ASP A 470 18.21 15.28 -26.25
CA ASP A 470 19.05 15.15 -27.44
C ASP A 470 18.53 14.07 -28.39
N PHE A 471 17.95 12.99 -27.87
CA PHE A 471 17.33 11.94 -28.67
C PHE A 471 16.06 12.45 -29.36
N ILE A 472 15.23 13.21 -28.66
CA ILE A 472 14.06 13.87 -29.25
C ILE A 472 14.48 14.87 -30.33
N THR A 473 15.49 15.69 -30.04
CA THR A 473 16.02 16.67 -31.00
C THR A 473 16.55 15.97 -32.26
N TYR A 474 17.18 14.80 -32.10
CA TYR A 474 17.59 13.97 -33.23
C TYR A 474 16.39 13.53 -34.08
N PHE A 475 15.30 13.06 -33.46
CA PHE A 475 14.07 12.69 -34.17
C PHE A 475 13.50 13.86 -34.96
N ASP A 476 13.33 15.01 -34.30
CA ASP A 476 12.71 16.20 -34.90
C ASP A 476 13.55 16.79 -36.03
N ASN A 477 14.88 16.58 -36.03
CA ASN A 477 15.77 17.01 -37.12
C ASN A 477 15.81 16.05 -38.32
N ASN A 478 15.58 14.75 -38.11
CA ASN A 478 15.72 13.72 -39.16
C ASN A 478 14.39 13.23 -39.72
N PHE A 479 13.28 13.46 -39.01
CA PHE A 479 11.94 13.03 -39.40
C PHE A 479 10.93 14.18 -39.22
N ASN A 480 9.94 14.25 -40.10
CA ASN A 480 8.88 15.25 -39.98
C ASN A 480 7.82 14.78 -38.97
N LEU A 481 7.67 15.49 -37.85
CA LEU A 481 6.58 15.25 -36.90
C LEU A 481 5.24 15.59 -37.57
N ILE A 482 4.33 14.62 -37.62
CA ILE A 482 2.99 14.77 -38.21
C ILE A 482 1.96 15.00 -37.11
N GLU A 483 2.02 14.22 -36.04
CA GLU A 483 0.99 14.17 -35.01
C GLU A 483 1.67 13.92 -33.66
N PHE A 484 1.17 14.55 -32.60
CA PHE A 484 1.57 14.23 -31.24
C PHE A 484 0.39 14.37 -30.28
N LYS A 485 0.43 13.61 -29.19
CA LYS A 485 -0.58 13.66 -28.14
C LYS A 485 0.04 13.39 -26.78
N ASP A 486 -0.30 14.26 -25.83
CA ASP A 486 0.08 14.14 -24.44
C ASP A 486 -0.82 13.17 -23.67
N PHE A 487 -0.20 12.43 -22.77
CA PHE A 487 -0.85 11.52 -21.84
C PHE A 487 -0.25 11.70 -20.44
N ILE A 488 -0.97 11.27 -19.41
CA ILE A 488 -0.38 11.21 -18.07
C ILE A 488 0.78 10.21 -18.11
N GLY A 489 1.96 10.68 -17.73
CA GLY A 489 3.19 9.88 -17.70
C GLY A 489 4.01 9.91 -18.99
N GLY A 490 3.58 10.55 -20.08
CA GLY A 490 4.40 10.68 -21.29
C GLY A 490 3.63 11.06 -22.56
N GLN A 491 4.13 10.66 -23.74
CA GLN A 491 3.61 11.11 -25.03
C GLN A 491 3.56 10.00 -26.08
N VAL A 492 2.68 10.20 -27.07
CA VAL A 492 2.70 9.49 -28.34
C VAL A 492 3.03 10.49 -29.44
N ARG A 493 4.01 10.16 -30.28
CA ARG A 493 4.46 10.97 -31.41
C ARG A 493 4.46 10.16 -32.70
N LEU A 494 4.05 10.78 -33.80
CA LEU A 494 4.06 10.19 -35.14
C LEU A 494 4.97 11.00 -36.04
N TYR A 495 5.93 10.33 -36.65
CA TYR A 495 6.89 10.90 -37.56
C TYR A 495 6.71 10.33 -38.98
N LYS A 496 7.03 11.14 -39.99
CA LYS A 496 7.17 10.73 -41.40
C LYS A 496 8.64 10.69 -41.77
N GLN A 497 9.04 9.68 -42.52
CA GLN A 497 10.36 9.68 -43.14
C GLN A 497 10.45 10.82 -44.18
N ASN A 498 11.55 11.57 -44.12
CA ASN A 498 11.85 12.60 -45.11
C ASN A 498 12.16 11.93 -46.45
N SER A 499 11.52 12.38 -47.53
CA SER A 499 11.67 11.81 -48.88
C SER A 499 13.04 12.07 -49.55
N ASN A 500 14.04 12.54 -48.80
CA ASN A 500 15.37 12.90 -49.30
C ASN A 500 16.48 11.92 -48.87
N PHE A 501 16.14 10.66 -48.56
CA PHE A 501 17.10 9.56 -48.37
C PHE A 501 16.74 8.37 -49.25
#